data_AF-A0A9D9LQR2-F1
#
_entry.id   AF-A0A9D9LQR2-F1
#
_cell.length_a   1.000
_cell.length_b   1.000
_cell.length_c   1.000
_cell.angle_alpha   90.00
_cell.angle_beta   90.00
_cell.angle_gamma   90.00
#
_symmetry.space_group_name_H-M   'P 1'
#
loop_
_entity.id
_entity.type
_entity.pdbx_description
1 polymer ?
#
loop_
_entity_poly.entity_id
_entity_poly.type
_entity_poly.pdbx_seq_one_letter_code
_entity_poly.pdbx_strand_id
1 'polypeptide(L)'
;MKKLLLIISLAAIFCSCSKQREWNREQRHQMRQDLRTYRDMVYLTDLNDVEWELFADDVAVALENDFPVYATFIEMPSVEDTVTMVVVETVVTQLEADAHNMRHLFPYRQLVAEGILPEGMSHQQIKSYYTCLAKKVDNYYNSVEQFFGTILAGNIDSTQLGTFQRQCAADFEGVVVTEIDVIETN
;
A
#
# COMPACT_ATOMS: atom_id res chain seq x y z
N MET A 1 -9.81 -39.11 -0.17
CA MET A 1 -9.58 -39.32 -1.62
C MET A 1 -10.90 -39.52 -2.34
N LYS A 2 -11.33 -38.55 -3.15
CA LYS A 2 -12.04 -38.74 -4.44
C LYS A 2 -12.08 -37.37 -5.14
N LYS A 3 -11.41 -37.33 -6.29
CA LYS A 3 -11.29 -36.17 -7.18
C LYS A 3 -12.63 -35.93 -7.88
N LEU A 4 -13.05 -34.68 -7.99
CA LEU A 4 -13.95 -34.22 -9.05
C LEU A 4 -13.39 -32.92 -9.62
N LEU A 5 -12.74 -33.08 -10.76
CA LEU A 5 -12.44 -32.04 -11.74
C LEU A 5 -13.77 -31.51 -12.28
N LEU A 6 -13.96 -30.19 -12.38
CA LEU A 6 -14.95 -29.51 -13.25
C LEU A 6 -14.60 -28.01 -13.30
N ILE A 7 -13.79 -27.61 -14.29
CA ILE A 7 -14.20 -26.89 -15.53
C ILE A 7 -14.58 -25.43 -15.27
N ILE A 8 -13.63 -24.56 -15.64
CA ILE A 8 -13.71 -23.11 -15.75
C ILE A 8 -14.86 -22.73 -16.68
N SER A 9 -15.83 -21.98 -16.16
CA SER A 9 -16.82 -21.26 -16.98
C SER A 9 -16.62 -19.77 -16.72
N LEU A 10 -15.85 -19.11 -17.60
CA LEU A 10 -15.85 -17.65 -17.73
C LEU A 10 -17.26 -17.25 -18.19
N ALA A 11 -18.14 -16.91 -17.24
CA ALA A 11 -19.42 -16.29 -17.54
C ALA A 11 -19.26 -14.77 -17.41
N ALA A 12 -18.90 -14.12 -18.52
CA ALA A 12 -19.06 -12.69 -18.68
C ALA A 12 -20.56 -12.36 -18.69
N ILE A 13 -21.04 -11.61 -17.69
CA ILE A 13 -22.42 -11.12 -17.63
C ILE A 13 -22.40 -9.58 -17.62
N PHE A 14 -22.72 -9.06 -18.80
CA PHE A 14 -23.44 -7.83 -19.16
C PHE A 14 -23.37 -6.59 -18.26
N CYS A 15 -22.88 -5.51 -18.88
CA CYS A 15 -23.04 -4.11 -18.52
C CYS A 15 -24.44 -3.75 -18.00
N SER A 16 -24.49 -3.30 -16.75
CA SER A 16 -25.50 -2.35 -16.27
C SER A 16 -24.75 -1.09 -15.82
N CYS A 17 -24.84 -0.03 -16.62
CA CYS A 17 -24.38 1.31 -16.27
C CYS A 17 -25.29 1.90 -15.18
N SER A 18 -25.12 1.46 -13.94
CA SER A 18 -25.47 2.23 -12.75
C SER A 18 -24.17 2.54 -12.05
N LYS A 19 -23.97 3.79 -11.61
CA LYS A 19 -22.75 4.25 -10.92
C LYS A 19 -22.16 3.12 -10.07
N GLN A 20 -20.97 2.67 -10.45
CA GLN A 20 -20.17 1.68 -9.73
C GLN A 20 -20.22 2.08 -8.25
N ARG A 21 -20.92 1.28 -7.42
CA ARG A 21 -21.27 1.70 -6.05
C ARG A 21 -20.09 1.45 -5.14
N GLU A 22 -19.09 2.32 -5.26
CA GLU A 22 -17.84 2.34 -4.50
C GLU A 22 -18.06 2.14 -3.00
N TRP A 23 -17.04 1.59 -2.34
CA TRP A 23 -17.10 1.28 -0.93
C TRP A 23 -17.20 2.59 -0.14
N ASN A 24 -17.98 2.59 0.92
CA ASN A 24 -18.01 3.72 1.85
C ASN A 24 -16.86 3.62 2.86
N ARG A 25 -16.67 4.68 3.66
CA ARG A 25 -15.58 4.74 4.66
C ARG A 25 -15.64 3.58 5.65
N GLU A 26 -16.84 3.21 6.10
CA GLU A 26 -17.05 2.13 7.07
C GLU A 26 -16.69 0.77 6.47
N GLN A 27 -17.08 0.52 5.22
CA GLN A 27 -16.79 -0.73 4.51
C GLN A 27 -15.28 -0.92 4.29
N ARG A 28 -14.57 0.15 3.90
CA ARG A 28 -13.10 0.13 3.81
C ARG A 28 -12.46 -0.09 5.18
N HIS A 29 -13.00 0.53 6.23
CA HIS A 29 -12.52 0.32 7.59
C HIS A 29 -12.69 -1.13 8.03
N GLN A 30 -13.88 -1.70 7.83
CA GLN A 30 -14.17 -3.10 8.16
C GLN A 30 -13.24 -4.07 7.42
N MET A 31 -13.03 -3.91 6.11
CA MET A 31 -12.09 -4.74 5.37
C MET A 31 -10.66 -4.65 5.94
N ARG A 32 -10.18 -3.45 6.28
CA ARG A 32 -8.85 -3.30 6.91
C ARG A 32 -8.77 -3.99 8.27
N GLN A 33 -9.86 -4.05 9.03
CA GLN A 33 -9.91 -4.82 10.28
C GLN A 33 -9.87 -6.32 10.01
N ASP A 34 -10.62 -6.81 9.02
CA ASP A 34 -10.64 -8.22 8.64
C ASP A 34 -9.26 -8.68 8.15
N LEU A 35 -8.54 -7.80 7.45
CA LEU A 35 -7.18 -8.04 6.99
C LEU A 35 -6.18 -8.25 8.14
N ARG A 36 -6.47 -7.80 9.37
CA ARG A 36 -5.56 -8.03 10.53
C ARG A 36 -5.28 -9.51 10.78
N THR A 37 -6.17 -10.40 10.36
CA THR A 37 -5.99 -11.85 10.44
C THR A 37 -4.77 -12.34 9.64
N TYR A 38 -4.33 -11.57 8.62
CA TYR A 38 -3.15 -11.89 7.81
C TYR A 38 -1.85 -11.35 8.42
N ARG A 39 -1.90 -10.55 9.49
CA ARG A 39 -0.71 -9.93 10.09
C ARG A 39 0.32 -10.95 10.61
N ASP A 40 -0.12 -12.15 10.94
CA ASP A 40 0.74 -13.25 11.42
C ASP A 40 1.48 -13.98 10.28
N MET A 41 1.28 -13.61 9.01
CA MET A 41 2.08 -14.14 7.90
C MET A 41 3.50 -13.58 7.96
N VAL A 42 4.50 -14.42 7.68
CA VAL A 42 5.95 -14.12 7.83
C VAL A 42 6.40 -12.78 7.22
N TYR A 43 5.79 -12.35 6.11
CA TYR A 43 6.12 -11.05 5.47
C TYR A 43 5.47 -9.85 6.17
N LEU A 44 4.32 -10.06 6.80
CA LEU A 44 3.46 -9.02 7.37
C LEU A 44 3.74 -8.78 8.87
N THR A 45 4.38 -9.75 9.54
CA THR A 45 4.75 -9.64 10.96
C THR A 45 5.81 -8.58 11.23
N ASP A 46 6.65 -8.27 10.24
CA ASP A 46 7.75 -7.32 10.37
C ASP A 46 7.30 -5.87 10.11
N LEU A 47 6.05 -5.66 9.71
CA LEU A 47 5.47 -4.33 9.49
C LEU A 47 5.13 -3.67 10.83
N ASN A 48 5.63 -2.44 11.03
CA ASN A 48 5.12 -1.58 12.09
C ASN A 48 3.67 -1.16 11.79
N ASP A 49 2.97 -0.55 12.75
CA ASP A 49 1.54 -0.26 12.60
C ASP A 49 1.21 0.65 11.39
N VAL A 50 2.10 1.60 11.05
CA VAL A 50 1.92 2.48 9.88
C VAL A 50 2.14 1.70 8.58
N GLU A 51 3.16 0.84 8.54
CA GLU A 51 3.46 0.00 7.38
C GLU A 51 2.37 -1.03 7.13
N TRP A 52 1.80 -1.57 8.21
CA TRP A 52 0.65 -2.46 8.17
C TRP A 52 -0.59 -1.77 7.61
N GLU A 53 -0.88 -0.55 8.04
CA GLU A 53 -2.02 0.22 7.53
C GLU A 53 -1.91 0.54 6.05
N LEU A 54 -0.70 0.85 5.56
CA LEU A 54 -0.44 1.05 4.13
C LEU A 54 -0.66 -0.25 3.33
N PHE A 55 -0.16 -1.38 3.84
CA PHE A 55 -0.39 -2.68 3.22
C PHE A 55 -1.89 -3.02 3.13
N ALA A 56 -2.61 -2.87 4.25
CA ALA A 56 -4.03 -3.16 4.30
C ALA A 56 -4.85 -2.23 3.39
N ASP A 57 -4.41 -0.98 3.22
CA ASP A 57 -5.01 -0.02 2.28
C ASP A 57 -4.82 -0.43 0.82
N ASP A 58 -3.61 -0.87 0.44
CA ASP A 58 -3.33 -1.37 -0.91
C ASP A 58 -4.22 -2.56 -1.27
N VAL A 59 -4.36 -3.52 -0.36
CA VAL A 59 -5.25 -4.67 -0.54
C VAL A 59 -6.70 -4.23 -0.66
N ALA A 60 -7.16 -3.32 0.22
CA ALA A 60 -8.55 -2.83 0.18
C ALA A 60 -8.86 -2.07 -1.12
N VAL A 61 -7.91 -1.27 -1.62
CA VAL A 61 -8.06 -0.55 -2.90
C VAL A 61 -8.09 -1.52 -4.08
N ALA A 62 -7.23 -2.55 -4.09
CA ALA A 62 -7.26 -3.58 -5.12
C ALA A 62 -8.61 -4.32 -5.13
N LEU A 63 -9.08 -4.74 -3.96
CA LEU A 63 -10.39 -5.38 -3.80
C LEU A 63 -11.55 -4.47 -4.23
N GLU A 64 -11.50 -3.18 -3.90
CA GLU A 64 -12.53 -2.24 -4.33
C GLU A 64 -12.53 -2.02 -5.84
N ASN A 65 -11.36 -1.97 -6.47
CA ASN A 65 -11.25 -1.80 -7.92
C ASN A 65 -11.85 -2.99 -8.67
N ASP A 66 -11.57 -4.21 -8.20
CA ASP A 66 -12.05 -5.44 -8.83
C ASP A 66 -13.50 -5.76 -8.45
N PHE A 67 -13.89 -5.45 -7.22
CA PHE A 67 -15.21 -5.72 -6.64
C PHE A 67 -15.83 -4.45 -6.04
N PRO A 68 -16.32 -3.55 -6.89
CA PRO A 68 -16.74 -2.22 -6.45
C PRO A 68 -17.96 -2.21 -5.56
N VAL A 69 -18.79 -3.26 -5.56
CA VAL A 69 -20.00 -3.33 -4.74
C VAL A 69 -19.73 -4.23 -3.52
N TYR A 70 -19.37 -3.61 -2.38
CA TYR A 70 -18.98 -4.33 -1.15
C TYR A 70 -19.98 -5.40 -0.71
N ALA A 71 -21.28 -5.10 -0.71
CA ALA A 71 -22.32 -6.05 -0.27
C ALA A 71 -22.34 -7.31 -1.14
N THR A 72 -22.13 -7.16 -2.45
CA THR A 72 -22.06 -8.29 -3.38
C THR A 72 -20.75 -9.06 -3.19
N PHE A 73 -19.65 -8.36 -2.92
CA PHE A 73 -18.35 -8.96 -2.69
C PHE A 73 -18.33 -9.87 -1.45
N ILE A 74 -18.83 -9.39 -0.30
CA ILE A 74 -18.81 -10.16 0.96
C ILE A 74 -19.74 -11.39 0.95
N GLU A 75 -20.73 -11.41 0.07
CA GLU A 75 -21.66 -12.54 -0.10
C GLU A 75 -21.12 -13.61 -1.06
N MET A 76 -19.96 -13.39 -1.69
CA MET A 76 -19.37 -14.35 -2.62
C MET A 76 -18.95 -15.63 -1.89
N PRO A 77 -19.29 -16.83 -2.41
CA PRO A 77 -18.92 -18.11 -1.78
C PRO A 77 -17.42 -18.33 -1.57
N SER A 78 -16.57 -17.61 -2.30
CA SER A 78 -15.10 -17.70 -2.24
C SER A 78 -14.45 -16.38 -1.83
N VAL A 79 -15.17 -15.51 -1.10
CA VAL A 79 -14.64 -14.19 -0.69
C VAL A 79 -13.31 -14.32 0.05
N GLU A 80 -13.17 -15.29 0.96
CA GLU A 80 -11.93 -15.52 1.71
C GLU A 80 -10.75 -15.90 0.80
N ASP A 81 -10.99 -16.75 -0.20
CA ASP A 81 -9.97 -17.14 -1.18
C ASP A 81 -9.58 -15.94 -2.07
N THR A 82 -10.56 -15.12 -2.45
CA THR A 82 -10.32 -13.90 -3.24
C THR A 82 -9.54 -12.86 -2.44
N VAL A 83 -9.90 -12.61 -1.18
CA VAL A 83 -9.14 -11.71 -0.29
C VAL A 83 -7.71 -12.24 -0.11
N THR A 84 -7.56 -13.54 0.14
CA THR A 84 -6.23 -14.16 0.30
C THR A 84 -5.40 -14.05 -0.97
N MET A 85 -6.01 -14.26 -2.14
CA MET A 85 -5.34 -14.09 -3.44
C MET A 85 -4.88 -12.64 -3.62
N VAL A 86 -5.73 -11.65 -3.34
CA VAL A 86 -5.35 -10.22 -3.47
C VAL A 86 -4.32 -9.81 -2.42
N VAL A 87 -4.37 -10.37 -1.20
CA VAL A 87 -3.31 -10.22 -0.20
C VAL A 87 -1.99 -10.77 -0.75
N VAL A 88 -1.98 -11.97 -1.30
CA VAL A 88 -0.78 -12.60 -1.89
C VAL A 88 -0.31 -11.83 -3.12
N GLU A 89 -1.19 -11.39 -4.01
CA GLU A 89 -0.87 -10.58 -5.19
C GLU A 89 -0.36 -9.19 -4.80
N THR A 90 -0.87 -8.61 -3.72
CA THR A 90 -0.37 -7.34 -3.18
C THR A 90 0.99 -7.54 -2.52
N VAL A 91 1.20 -8.65 -1.81
CA VAL A 91 2.53 -9.05 -1.33
C VAL A 91 3.47 -9.24 -2.51
N VAL A 92 3.09 -10.00 -3.53
CA VAL A 92 3.90 -10.23 -4.74
C VAL A 92 4.13 -8.93 -5.50
N THR A 93 3.15 -8.06 -5.65
CA THR A 93 3.30 -6.74 -6.28
C THR A 93 4.20 -5.84 -5.45
N GLN A 94 4.09 -5.82 -4.11
CA GLN A 94 5.02 -5.10 -3.23
C GLN A 94 6.42 -5.72 -3.26
N LEU A 95 6.56 -7.02 -3.55
CA LEU A 95 7.84 -7.70 -3.75
C LEU A 95 8.43 -7.48 -5.17
N GLU A 96 7.60 -7.35 -6.20
CA GLU A 96 7.98 -7.21 -7.61
C GLU A 96 8.13 -5.76 -8.06
N ALA A 97 7.43 -4.81 -7.44
CA ALA A 97 7.51 -3.38 -7.74
C ALA A 97 8.67 -2.66 -7.04
N ASP A 98 9.52 -3.35 -6.30
CA ASP A 98 10.49 -2.68 -5.44
C ASP A 98 11.92 -3.11 -5.71
N ALA A 99 12.72 -2.16 -6.19
CA ALA A 99 14.12 -2.11 -5.84
C ALA A 99 14.26 -1.79 -4.33
N HIS A 100 13.77 -2.70 -3.47
CA HIS A 100 13.87 -2.82 -2.01
C HIS A 100 13.14 -1.80 -1.13
N ASN A 101 11.94 -2.17 -0.68
CA ASN A 101 11.31 -1.83 0.59
C ASN A 101 11.61 -0.41 1.10
N MET A 102 11.37 0.60 0.25
CA MET A 102 11.79 1.99 0.53
C MET A 102 11.28 2.52 1.87
N ARG A 103 10.11 2.06 2.34
CA ARG A 103 9.56 2.42 3.66
C ARG A 103 10.36 1.85 4.83
N HIS A 104 11.01 0.71 4.65
CA HIS A 104 11.84 0.05 5.67
C HIS A 104 13.27 0.58 5.65
N LEU A 105 13.78 0.98 4.47
CA LEU A 105 15.08 1.65 4.33
C LEU A 105 15.00 3.13 4.75
N PHE A 106 13.86 3.77 4.48
CA PHE A 106 13.56 5.15 4.80
C PHE A 106 12.21 5.26 5.51
N PRO A 107 12.15 4.90 6.82
CA PRO A 107 10.93 5.03 7.61
C PRO A 107 10.38 6.46 7.62
N TYR A 108 9.06 6.60 7.47
CA TYR A 108 8.38 7.90 7.43
C TYR A 108 8.76 8.81 8.61
N ARG A 109 8.80 8.25 9.84
CA ARG A 109 9.20 9.01 11.04
C ARG A 109 10.62 9.56 10.94
N GLN A 110 11.55 8.86 10.29
CA GLN A 110 12.92 9.33 10.11
C GLN A 110 12.97 10.45 9.05
N LEU A 111 12.28 10.27 7.93
CA LEU A 111 12.17 11.29 6.88
C LEU A 111 11.54 12.60 7.40
N VAL A 112 10.59 12.50 8.33
CA VAL A 112 10.04 13.65 9.06
C VAL A 112 11.09 14.31 9.96
N ALA A 113 11.79 13.52 10.78
CA ALA A 113 12.81 14.04 11.69
C ALA A 113 13.98 14.72 10.95
N GLU A 114 14.26 14.27 9.73
CA GLU A 114 15.26 14.84 8.82
C GLU A 114 14.73 16.03 8.02
N GLY A 115 13.45 16.39 8.16
CA GLY A 115 12.83 17.51 7.47
C GLY A 115 12.59 17.28 5.97
N ILE A 116 12.66 16.04 5.51
CA ILE A 116 12.40 15.66 4.12
C ILE A 116 10.89 15.61 3.85
N LEU A 117 10.11 15.12 4.82
CA LEU A 117 8.66 15.03 4.71
C LEU A 117 7.94 15.80 5.84
N PRO A 118 6.76 16.38 5.57
CA PRO A 118 5.93 16.98 6.61
C PRO A 118 5.27 15.92 7.51
N GLU A 119 4.98 16.29 8.76
CA GLU A 119 4.17 15.50 9.68
C GLU A 119 2.69 15.45 9.26
N GLY A 120 2.01 14.38 9.66
CA GLY A 120 0.55 14.25 9.49
C GLY A 120 0.07 14.03 8.05
N MET A 121 0.98 13.70 7.12
CA MET A 121 0.60 13.37 5.75
C MET A 121 -0.49 12.29 5.74
N SER A 122 -1.52 12.49 4.92
CA SER A 122 -2.54 11.47 4.68
C SER A 122 -1.91 10.22 4.05
N HIS A 123 -2.54 9.07 4.26
CA HIS A 123 -2.04 7.79 3.74
C HIS A 123 -1.82 7.83 2.22
N GLN A 124 -2.71 8.50 1.48
CA GLN A 124 -2.58 8.68 0.03
C GLN A 124 -1.32 9.48 -0.35
N GLN A 125 -0.97 10.51 0.42
CA GLN A 125 0.23 11.31 0.17
C GLN A 125 1.50 10.49 0.48
N ILE A 126 1.49 9.73 1.58
CA ILE A 126 2.61 8.83 1.94
C ILE A 126 2.83 7.77 0.86
N LYS A 127 1.75 7.14 0.38
CA LYS A 127 1.81 6.17 -0.73
C LYS A 127 2.37 6.81 -2.00
N SER A 128 1.85 7.97 -2.40
CA SER A 128 2.33 8.70 -3.58
C SER A 128 3.83 9.04 -3.50
N TYR A 129 4.32 9.41 -2.31
CA TYR A 129 5.75 9.63 -2.08
C TYR A 129 6.58 8.37 -2.35
N TYR A 130 6.25 7.24 -1.70
CA TYR A 130 7.03 6.02 -1.83
C TYR A 130 6.96 5.42 -3.23
N THR A 131 5.81 5.50 -3.91
CA THR A 131 5.69 5.12 -5.32
C THR A 131 6.59 5.96 -6.23
N CYS A 132 6.66 7.28 -5.99
CA CYS A 132 7.59 8.15 -6.72
C CYS A 132 9.05 7.75 -6.47
N LEU A 133 9.42 7.50 -5.20
CA LEU A 133 10.78 7.19 -4.80
C LEU A 133 11.25 5.85 -5.41
N ALA A 134 10.45 4.79 -5.25
CA ALA A 134 10.73 3.47 -5.80
C ALA A 134 10.94 3.54 -7.32
N LYS A 135 10.04 4.24 -8.04
CA LYS A 135 10.17 4.42 -9.48
C LYS A 135 11.45 5.15 -9.88
N LYS A 136 11.88 6.17 -9.14
CA LYS A 136 13.13 6.87 -9.45
C LYS A 136 14.37 6.02 -9.18
N VAL A 137 14.37 5.25 -8.10
CA VAL A 137 15.44 4.29 -7.78
C VAL A 137 15.55 3.24 -8.87
N ASP A 138 14.44 2.59 -9.22
CA ASP A 138 14.38 1.52 -10.23
C ASP A 138 14.88 2.00 -11.60
N ASN A 139 14.53 3.23 -11.99
CA ASN A 139 14.98 3.81 -13.26
C ASN A 139 16.46 4.25 -13.27
N TYR A 140 17.09 4.44 -12.10
CA TYR A 140 18.44 5.00 -12.01
C TYR A 140 19.51 3.96 -11.68
N TYR A 141 19.21 3.03 -10.78
CA TYR A 141 20.14 1.99 -10.36
C TYR A 141 19.95 0.75 -11.22
N ASN A 142 21.02 0.31 -11.90
CA ASN A 142 20.94 -0.84 -12.79
C ASN A 142 20.94 -2.18 -12.04
N SER A 143 21.24 -2.16 -10.74
CA SER A 143 21.19 -3.34 -9.87
C SER A 143 20.98 -2.97 -8.40
N VAL A 144 20.47 -3.95 -7.64
CA VAL A 144 20.30 -3.88 -6.18
C VAL A 144 21.63 -3.57 -5.48
N GLU A 145 22.72 -4.18 -5.91
CA GLU A 145 24.05 -3.97 -5.32
C GLU A 145 24.53 -2.52 -5.48
N GLN A 146 24.25 -1.88 -6.62
CA GLN A 146 24.57 -0.48 -6.88
C GLN A 146 23.75 0.45 -5.97
N PHE A 147 22.48 0.12 -5.76
CA PHE A 147 21.59 0.85 -4.87
C PHE A 147 22.03 0.75 -3.40
N PHE A 148 22.23 -0.45 -2.86
CA PHE A 148 22.70 -0.64 -1.48
C PHE A 148 24.11 -0.11 -1.24
N GLY A 149 24.99 -0.20 -2.24
CA GLY A 149 26.31 0.43 -2.17
C GLY A 149 26.21 1.94 -1.94
N THR A 150 25.18 2.60 -2.47
CA THR A 150 24.94 4.03 -2.23
C THR A 150 24.40 4.29 -0.81
N ILE A 151 23.52 3.44 -0.30
CA ILE A 151 23.00 3.55 1.07
C ILE A 151 24.12 3.36 2.10
N LEU A 152 24.94 2.31 1.93
CA LEU A 152 26.01 1.96 2.86
C LEU A 152 27.17 2.96 2.87
N ALA A 153 27.31 3.78 1.83
CA ALA A 153 28.29 4.87 1.78
C ALA A 153 27.95 6.03 2.74
N GLY A 154 26.74 6.04 3.34
CA GLY A 154 26.41 6.82 4.53
C GLY A 154 26.12 8.31 4.34
N ASN A 155 26.19 8.86 3.12
CA ASN A 155 25.94 10.29 2.85
C ASN A 155 24.81 10.51 1.84
N ILE A 156 23.61 10.00 2.16
CA ILE A 156 22.46 9.94 1.25
C ILE A 156 22.06 11.33 0.73
N ASP A 157 22.13 12.38 1.56
CA ASP A 157 21.77 13.75 1.21
C ASP A 157 22.54 14.32 0.00
N SER A 158 23.81 13.91 -0.14
CA SER A 158 24.73 14.31 -1.20
C SER A 158 24.67 13.42 -2.44
N THR A 159 23.92 12.32 -2.36
CA THR A 159 23.79 11.34 -3.44
C THR A 159 22.55 11.62 -4.29
N GLN A 160 22.46 10.91 -5.41
CA GLN A 160 21.27 10.94 -6.25
C GLN A 160 20.02 10.49 -5.48
N LEU A 161 20.16 9.61 -4.49
CA LEU A 161 19.07 9.11 -3.67
C LEU A 161 18.43 10.22 -2.81
N GLY A 162 19.24 11.05 -2.15
CA GLY A 162 18.72 12.23 -1.43
C GLY A 162 18.05 13.25 -2.37
N THR A 163 18.52 13.34 -3.61
CA THR A 163 17.85 14.15 -4.64
C THR A 163 16.48 13.57 -5.01
N PHE A 164 16.34 12.26 -5.13
CA PHE A 164 15.04 11.61 -5.38
C PHE A 164 14.06 11.81 -4.23
N GLN A 165 14.52 11.67 -2.99
CA GLN A 165 13.71 11.92 -1.80
C GLN A 165 13.13 13.34 -1.82
N ARG A 166 13.96 14.37 -2.06
CA ARG A 166 13.48 15.76 -2.17
C ARG A 166 12.54 15.99 -3.35
N GLN A 167 12.85 15.43 -4.52
CA GLN A 167 12.00 15.57 -5.70
C GLN A 167 10.61 14.95 -5.50
N CYS A 168 10.52 13.81 -4.82
CA CYS A 168 9.25 13.16 -4.52
C CYS A 168 8.50 13.84 -3.36
N ALA A 169 9.21 14.59 -2.50
CA ALA A 169 8.63 15.37 -1.41
C ALA A 169 8.11 16.75 -1.87
N ALA A 170 8.59 17.26 -3.00
CA ALA A 170 8.31 18.63 -3.46
C ALA A 170 6.82 18.97 -3.59
N ASP A 171 5.97 17.99 -3.91
CA ASP A 171 4.52 18.16 -4.04
C ASP A 171 3.79 18.29 -2.68
N PHE A 172 4.51 18.07 -1.57
CA PHE A 172 3.98 18.11 -0.20
C PHE A 172 4.55 19.26 0.64
N GLU A 173 5.43 20.08 0.07
CA GLU A 173 5.99 21.26 0.76
C GLU A 173 4.86 22.25 1.11
N GLY A 174 4.65 22.48 2.42
CA GLY A 174 3.63 23.41 2.94
C GLY A 174 2.37 22.78 3.53
N VAL A 175 2.28 21.45 3.64
CA VAL A 175 1.15 20.78 4.33
C VAL A 175 1.35 20.87 5.85
N VAL A 176 0.65 21.81 6.49
CA VAL A 176 0.53 21.89 7.96
C VAL A 176 -0.69 21.06 8.36
N VAL A 177 -0.50 19.90 8.99
CA VAL A 177 -1.63 19.15 9.57
C VAL A 177 -1.95 19.73 10.93
N THR A 178 -2.97 20.59 10.96
CA THR A 178 -3.62 20.98 12.20
C THR A 178 -4.44 19.80 12.74
N GLU A 179 -4.05 19.29 13.90
CA GLU A 179 -4.87 18.40 14.72
C GLU A 179 -6.29 18.96 14.84
N ILE A 180 -7.30 18.13 14.56
CA ILE A 180 -8.65 18.37 15.07
C ILE A 180 -8.87 17.36 16.18
N ASP A 181 -8.80 17.86 17.42
CA ASP A 181 -9.22 17.17 18.62
C ASP A 181 -10.59 16.51 18.40
N VAL A 182 -10.66 15.19 18.58
CA VAL A 182 -11.93 14.49 18.74
C VAL A 182 -12.45 14.85 20.12
N ILE A 183 -13.27 15.90 20.20
CA ILE A 183 -14.10 16.14 21.37
C ILE A 183 -15.28 15.16 21.28
N GLU A 184 -15.19 14.04 22.00
CA GLU A 184 -16.36 13.24 22.32
C GLU A 184 -17.27 14.06 23.23
N THR A 185 -18.36 14.58 22.68
CA THR A 185 -19.51 15.02 23.48
C THR A 185 -20.51 13.88 23.57
N ASN A 186 -20.59 13.32 24.80
CA ASN A 186 -21.60 12.44 25.40
C ASN A 186 -22.89 12.18 24.63
#